data_AF-A0A179DM36-F1
#
_entry.id   AF-A0A179DM36-F1
#
_cell.length_a   1.000
_cell.length_b   1.000
_cell.length_c   1.000
_cell.angle_alpha   90.00
_cell.angle_beta   90.00
_cell.angle_gamma   90.00
#
_symmetry.space_group_name_H-M   'P 1'
#
loop_
_entity.id
_entity.type
_entity.pdbx_description
1 polymer ?
#
loop_
_entity_poly.entity_id
_entity_poly.type
_entity_poly.pdbx_seq_one_letter_code
_entity_poly.pdbx_strand_id
1 'polypeptide(L)'
;MWTYAALAKILDFDLNIQQMHNQIFPIWMADLLSYAIPIVELLIVILLLMNKTLWLGFAGSGFLLTIFTIYIILTVSHFFSRIPCSCGGIISSLSWTQHLIFNSFFLILSLFCLSHQLKLERRLLGKVP
;
A
#
# COMPACT_ATOMS: atom_id res chain seq x y z
N MET A 1 5.39 7.75 1.13
CA MET A 1 5.01 6.91 -0.02
C MET A 1 3.53 7.04 -0.37
N TRP A 2 2.61 6.84 0.58
CA TRP A 2 1.17 6.80 0.30
C TRP A 2 0.61 8.09 -0.31
N THR A 3 1.08 9.26 0.13
CA THR A 3 0.70 10.55 -0.47
C THR A 3 0.99 10.58 -1.98
N TYR A 4 2.21 10.20 -2.37
CA TYR A 4 2.59 10.12 -3.78
C TYR A 4 1.76 9.07 -4.53
N ALA A 5 1.61 7.87 -3.95
CA ALA A 5 0.88 6.76 -4.59
C ALA A 5 -0.60 7.09 -4.84
N ALA A 6 -1.26 7.76 -3.89
CA ALA A 6 -2.65 8.18 -4.01
C ALA A 6 -2.80 9.33 -5.00
N LEU A 7 -1.96 10.37 -4.88
CA LEU A 7 -2.02 11.53 -5.77
C LEU A 7 -1.75 11.14 -7.23
N ALA A 8 -0.78 10.25 -7.48
CA ALA A 8 -0.51 9.76 -8.84
C ALA A 8 -1.74 9.07 -9.47
N LYS A 9 -2.53 8.33 -8.68
CA LYS A 9 -3.74 7.66 -9.17
C LYS A 9 -4.93 8.61 -9.33
N ILE A 10 -5.00 9.67 -8.54
CA ILE A 10 -6.11 10.65 -8.59
C ILE A 10 -5.88 11.67 -9.70
N LEU A 11 -4.63 12.13 -9.88
CA LEU A 11 -4.29 13.12 -10.89
C LEU A 11 -4.44 12.58 -12.31
N ASP A 12 -4.19 11.28 -12.52
CA ASP A 12 -4.41 10.60 -13.79
C ASP A 12 -5.32 9.38 -13.57
N PHE A 13 -6.59 9.67 -13.31
CA PHE A 13 -7.57 8.66 -12.93
C PHE A 13 -7.93 7.71 -14.09
N ASP A 14 -7.95 8.22 -15.32
CA ASP A 14 -8.18 7.41 -16.52
C ASP A 14 -7.06 6.37 -16.69
N LEU A 15 -5.80 6.78 -16.52
CA LEU A 15 -4.67 5.85 -16.54
C LEU A 15 -4.78 4.83 -15.41
N ASN A 16 -5.21 5.21 -14.21
CA ASN A 16 -5.41 4.30 -13.09
C ASN A 16 -6.49 3.23 -13.38
N ILE A 17 -7.62 3.60 -14.01
CA ILE A 17 -8.63 2.64 -14.47
C ILE A 17 -8.04 1.68 -15.50
N GLN A 18 -7.39 2.21 -16.54
CA GLN A 18 -6.79 1.39 -17.61
C GLN A 18 -5.72 0.43 -17.07
N GLN A 19 -4.90 0.89 -16.13
CA GLN A 19 -3.88 0.08 -15.47
C GLN A 19 -4.49 -1.03 -14.61
N MET A 20 -5.59 -0.74 -13.91
CA MET A 20 -6.30 -1.72 -13.09
C MET A 20 -7.02 -2.77 -13.93
N HIS A 21 -7.64 -2.37 -15.05
CA HIS A 21 -8.24 -3.29 -16.03
C HIS A 21 -7.24 -4.24 -16.69
N ASN A 22 -5.97 -3.84 -16.74
CA ASN A 22 -4.88 -4.69 -17.24
C ASN A 22 -4.35 -5.68 -16.19
N GLN A 23 -4.84 -5.63 -14.95
CA GLN A 23 -4.51 -6.62 -13.92
C GLN A 23 -5.25 -7.94 -14.17
N ILE A 24 -4.94 -8.95 -13.36
CA ILE A 24 -5.55 -10.29 -13.42
C ILE A 24 -7.00 -10.34 -12.90
N PHE A 25 -7.57 -9.19 -12.58
CA PHE A 25 -8.88 -9.05 -11.95
C PHE A 25 -10.01 -8.94 -12.98
N PRO A 26 -11.22 -9.43 -12.67
CA PRO A 26 -12.38 -9.16 -13.51
C PRO A 26 -12.72 -7.67 -13.51
N ILE A 27 -13.30 -7.17 -14.61
CA ILE A 27 -13.55 -5.73 -14.83
C ILE A 27 -14.28 -5.06 -13.66
N TRP A 28 -15.35 -5.67 -13.13
CA TRP A 28 -16.10 -5.11 -12.00
C TRP A 28 -15.24 -4.91 -10.74
N MET A 29 -14.28 -5.81 -10.50
CA MET A 29 -13.38 -5.71 -9.35
C MET A 29 -12.26 -4.72 -9.63
N ALA A 30 -11.79 -4.67 -10.87
CA ALA A 30 -10.83 -3.67 -11.31
C ALA A 30 -11.40 -2.25 -11.15
N ASP A 31 -12.64 -2.01 -11.59
CA ASP A 31 -13.35 -0.74 -11.37
C ASP A 31 -13.40 -0.39 -9.88
N LEU A 32 -13.86 -1.32 -9.04
CA LEU A 32 -13.94 -1.10 -7.59
C LEU A 32 -12.57 -0.75 -6.98
N LEU A 33 -11.52 -1.49 -7.35
CA LEU A 33 -10.16 -1.27 -6.84
C LEU A 33 -9.56 0.04 -7.31
N SER A 34 -9.88 0.51 -8.52
CA SER A 34 -9.44 1.81 -9.03
C SER A 34 -9.91 2.97 -8.15
N TYR A 35 -11.08 2.87 -7.52
CA TYR A 35 -11.54 3.86 -6.53
C TYR A 35 -11.06 3.52 -5.11
N ALA A 36 -11.18 2.27 -4.69
CA ALA A 36 -10.94 1.87 -3.30
C ALA A 36 -9.48 2.05 -2.88
N ILE A 37 -8.52 1.71 -3.74
CA ILE A 37 -7.09 1.78 -3.40
C ILE A 37 -6.65 3.22 -3.10
N PRO A 38 -6.85 4.23 -3.99
CA PRO A 38 -6.49 5.61 -3.68
C PRO A 38 -7.16 6.15 -2.40
N ILE A 39 -8.42 5.77 -2.14
CA ILE A 39 -9.15 6.18 -0.93
C ILE A 39 -8.49 5.62 0.32
N VAL A 40 -8.16 4.33 0.33
CA VAL A 40 -7.47 3.69 1.45
C VAL A 40 -6.07 4.28 1.65
N GLU A 41 -5.35 4.56 0.56
CA GLU A 41 -4.03 5.19 0.62
C GLU A 41 -4.11 6.59 1.26
N LEU A 42 -5.10 7.42 0.88
CA LEU A 42 -5.33 8.72 1.51
C LEU A 42 -5.74 8.60 2.98
N LEU A 43 -6.59 7.63 3.31
CA LEU A 43 -6.98 7.38 4.70
C LEU A 43 -5.76 7.04 5.56
N ILE A 44 -4.86 6.18 5.06
CA ILE A 44 -3.59 5.87 5.74
C ILE A 44 -2.74 7.13 5.93
N VAL A 45 -2.67 8.02 4.93
CA VAL A 45 -1.96 9.30 5.06
C VAL A 45 -2.54 10.12 6.22
N ILE A 46 -3.87 10.28 6.28
CA ILE A 46 -4.55 11.03 7.34
C ILE A 46 -4.24 10.41 8.71
N LEU A 47 -4.33 9.08 8.83
CA LEU A 47 -4.05 8.37 10.08
C LEU A 47 -2.60 8.56 10.55
N LEU A 48 -1.64 8.60 9.62
CA LEU A 48 -0.22 8.82 9.90
C LEU A 48 0.11 10.27 10.29
N LEU A 49 -0.74 11.24 9.97
CA LEU A 49 -0.52 12.65 10.33
C LEU A 49 -0.91 12.99 11.76
N MET A 50 -1.81 12.20 12.37
CA MET A 50 -2.30 12.47 13.73
C MET A 50 -1.61 11.55 14.73
N ASN A 51 -0.91 12.12 15.72
CA ASN A 51 -0.18 11.36 16.74
C ASN A 51 -1.05 10.32 17.48
N LYS A 52 -2.36 10.61 17.68
CA LYS A 52 -3.30 9.70 18.36
C LYS A 52 -3.68 8.47 17.53
N THR A 53 -3.65 8.56 16.21
CA THR A 53 -3.99 7.47 15.28
C THR A 53 -2.76 6.91 14.56
N LEU A 54 -1.56 7.36 14.95
CA LEU A 54 -0.32 7.00 14.28
C LEU A 54 -0.10 5.48 14.27
N TRP A 55 -0.46 4.78 15.35
CA TRP A 55 -0.40 3.32 15.41
C TRP A 55 -1.34 2.65 14.41
N LEU A 56 -2.56 3.18 14.22
CA LEU A 56 -3.52 2.71 13.20
C LEU A 56 -2.97 2.96 11.80
N GLY A 57 -2.32 4.11 11.58
CA GLY A 57 -1.67 4.44 10.32
C GLY A 57 -0.56 3.44 9.97
N PHE A 58 0.32 3.11 10.92
CA PHE A 58 1.36 2.10 10.70
C PHE A 58 0.80 0.67 10.54
N ALA A 59 -0.25 0.31 11.28
CA ALA A 59 -0.92 -0.97 11.13
C ALA A 59 -1.60 -1.10 9.75
N GLY A 60 -2.35 -0.09 9.33
CA GLY A 60 -2.98 -0.04 8.01
C GLY A 60 -1.97 -0.02 6.86
N SER A 61 -0.90 0.76 7.00
CA SER A 61 0.23 0.76 6.06
C SER A 61 0.87 -0.62 5.92
N GLY A 62 1.17 -1.28 7.04
CA GLY A 62 1.74 -2.64 7.04
C GLY A 62 0.80 -3.67 6.42
N PHE A 63 -0.50 -3.59 6.73
CA PHE A 63 -1.51 -4.47 6.15
C PHE A 63 -1.59 -4.32 4.62
N LEU A 64 -1.73 -3.09 4.12
CA LEU A 64 -1.83 -2.84 2.67
C LEU A 64 -0.55 -3.24 1.93
N LEU A 65 0.63 -2.94 2.49
CA LEU A 65 1.91 -3.39 1.93
C LEU A 65 2.04 -4.92 1.91
N THR A 66 1.49 -5.61 2.91
CA THR A 66 1.49 -7.08 2.94
C THR A 66 0.68 -7.63 1.79
N ILE A 67 -0.53 -7.10 1.55
CA ILE A 67 -1.38 -7.49 0.42
C ILE A 67 -0.65 -7.25 -0.90
N PHE A 68 -0.07 -6.07 -1.11
CA PHE A 68 0.66 -5.77 -2.34
C PHE A 68 1.90 -6.64 -2.52
N THR A 69 2.63 -6.93 -1.44
CA THR A 69 3.79 -7.83 -1.47
C THR A 69 3.39 -9.25 -1.87
N ILE A 70 2.33 -9.79 -1.27
CA ILE A 70 1.81 -11.12 -1.62
C ILE A 70 1.40 -11.16 -3.10
N TYR A 71 0.70 -10.14 -3.58
CA TYR A 71 0.30 -10.03 -4.98
C TYR A 71 1.50 -10.03 -5.94
N ILE A 72 2.55 -9.26 -5.63
CA ILE A 72 3.78 -9.21 -6.44
C ILE A 72 4.49 -10.57 -6.42
N ILE A 73 4.59 -11.23 -5.27
CA ILE A 73 5.20 -12.56 -5.16
C ILE A 73 4.47 -13.55 -6.05
N LEU A 74 3.14 -13.62 -5.98
CA LEU A 74 2.33 -14.50 -6.84
C LEU A 74 2.55 -14.21 -8.33
N THR A 75 2.67 -12.93 -8.68
CA THR A 75 2.93 -12.49 -10.06
C THR A 75 4.31 -12.92 -10.55
N VAL A 76 5.37 -12.72 -9.75
CA VAL A 76 6.75 -13.12 -10.08
C VAL A 76 6.92 -14.64 -10.08
N SER A 77 6.18 -15.37 -9.25
CA SER A 77 6.16 -16.84 -9.24
C SER A 77 5.38 -17.46 -10.40
N HIS A 78 4.92 -16.66 -11.37
CA HIS A 78 4.13 -17.12 -12.53
C HIS A 78 2.88 -17.93 -12.12
N PHE A 79 2.28 -17.59 -10.97
CA PHE A 79 1.06 -18.26 -10.51
C PHE A 79 -0.14 -17.95 -11.43
N PHE A 80 -0.13 -16.78 -12.07
CA PHE A 80 -1.16 -16.35 -13.02
C PHE A 80 -0.77 -16.68 -14.46
N SER A 81 -1.78 -16.93 -15.31
CA SER A 81 -1.61 -17.23 -16.73
C SER A 81 -1.07 -16.06 -17.56
N ARG A 82 -1.11 -14.84 -17.03
CA ARG A 82 -0.60 -13.61 -17.65
C ARG A 82 0.11 -12.77 -16.61
N ILE A 83 1.25 -12.19 -16.97
CA ILE A 83 1.95 -11.19 -16.17
C ILE A 83 1.35 -9.82 -16.53
N PRO A 84 0.71 -9.12 -15.59
CA PRO A 84 0.13 -7.81 -15.85
C PRO A 84 1.23 -6.74 -15.98
N CYS A 85 0.86 -5.53 -16.40
CA CYS A 85 1.75 -4.38 -16.36
C CYS A 85 1.86 -3.83 -14.94
N SER A 86 3.03 -3.26 -14.60
CA SER A 86 3.22 -2.54 -13.33
C SER A 86 2.34 -1.29 -13.28
N CYS A 87 1.49 -1.14 -12.25
CA CYS A 87 0.70 0.06 -12.01
C CYS A 87 1.42 1.02 -11.04
N GLY A 88 1.23 2.34 -11.18
CA GLY A 88 1.61 3.31 -10.12
C GLY A 88 2.38 4.57 -10.54
N GLY A 89 2.05 5.21 -11.67
CA GLY A 89 2.69 6.47 -12.08
C GLY A 89 4.18 6.26 -12.39
N ILE A 90 5.11 7.07 -11.87
CA ILE A 90 6.58 6.87 -12.06
C ILE A 90 7.02 5.46 -11.63
N ILE A 91 6.32 4.83 -10.68
CA ILE A 91 6.61 3.49 -10.19
C ILE A 91 6.24 2.42 -11.24
N SER A 92 5.41 2.73 -12.25
CA SER A 92 5.13 1.81 -13.36
C SER A 92 6.36 1.48 -14.21
N SER A 93 7.45 2.26 -14.08
CA SER A 93 8.73 2.00 -14.74
C SER A 93 9.60 0.96 -14.02
N LEU A 94 9.22 0.56 -12.79
CA LEU A 94 9.97 -0.43 -12.04
C LEU A 94 9.65 -1.85 -12.51
N SER A 95 10.67 -2.71 -12.55
CA SER A 95 10.46 -4.15 -12.71
C SER A 95 9.74 -4.74 -11.50
N TRP A 96 9.06 -5.87 -11.70
CA TRP A 96 8.37 -6.57 -10.60
C TRP A 96 9.28 -6.86 -9.40
N THR A 97 10.54 -7.22 -9.64
CA THR A 97 11.54 -7.43 -8.58
C THR A 97 11.87 -6.13 -7.85
N GLN A 98 11.97 -5.00 -8.56
CA GLN A 98 12.20 -3.69 -7.93
C GLN A 98 10.99 -3.26 -7.09
N HIS A 99 9.76 -3.50 -7.56
CA HIS A 99 8.55 -3.30 -6.75
C HIS A 99 8.55 -4.16 -5.48
N LEU A 100 8.98 -5.42 -5.59
CA LEU A 100 9.06 -6.32 -4.45
C LEU A 100 10.04 -5.79 -3.39
N ILE A 101 11.22 -5.35 -3.81
CA ILE A 101 12.23 -4.76 -2.92
C ILE A 101 11.68 -3.48 -2.27
N PHE A 102 11.07 -2.61 -3.06
CA PHE A 102 10.46 -1.37 -2.57
C PHE A 102 9.40 -1.64 -1.49
N ASN A 103 8.42 -2.51 -1.79
CA ASN A 103 7.36 -2.84 -0.85
C ASN A 103 7.89 -3.54 0.40
N SER A 104 8.86 -4.45 0.26
CA SER A 104 9.47 -5.15 1.38
C SER A 104 10.21 -4.19 2.32
N PHE A 105 10.96 -3.24 1.77
CA PHE A 105 11.64 -2.21 2.56
C PHE A 105 10.65 -1.40 3.40
N PHE A 106 9.59 -0.88 2.76
CA PHE A 106 8.58 -0.10 3.48
C PHE A 106 7.75 -0.94 4.44
N LEU A 107 7.55 -2.23 4.17
CA LEU A 107 6.84 -3.15 5.07
C LEU A 107 7.63 -3.34 6.37
N ILE A 108 8.93 -3.62 6.25
CA ILE A 108 9.83 -3.75 7.41
C ILE A 108 9.84 -2.45 8.21
N LEU A 109 9.94 -1.30 7.54
CA LEU A 109 9.90 0.01 8.20
C LEU A 109 8.57 0.24 8.94
N SER A 110 7.44 -0.10 8.31
CA SER A 110 6.11 0.04 8.91
C SER A 110 5.95 -0.82 10.16
N LEU A 111 6.45 -2.06 10.13
CA LEU A 111 6.42 -2.97 11.29
C LEU A 111 7.34 -2.49 12.42
N PHE A 112 8.53 -1.98 12.07
CA PHE A 112 9.45 -1.40 13.05
C PHE A 112 8.82 -0.20 13.77
N CYS A 113 8.28 0.76 13.00
CA CYS A 113 7.60 1.94 13.55
C CYS A 113 6.38 1.56 14.40
N LEU A 114 5.56 0.60 13.95
CA LEU A 114 4.43 0.10 14.72
C LEU A 114 4.88 -0.48 16.07
N SER A 115 5.92 -1.31 16.07
CA SER A 115 6.44 -1.91 17.30
C SER A 115 6.97 -0.88 18.29
N HIS A 116 7.61 0.18 17.79
CA HIS A 116 8.12 1.28 18.61
C HIS A 116 6.97 2.12 19.19
N GLN A 117 5.96 2.43 18.37
CA GLN A 117 4.79 3.20 18.79
C GLN A 117 3.98 2.45 19.86
N LEU A 118 3.73 1.15 19.67
CA LEU A 118 3.02 0.33 20.66
C LEU A 118 3.79 0.24 21.99
N LYS A 119 5.12 0.18 21.95
CA LYS A 119 5.95 0.23 23.18
C LYS A 119 5.83 1.58 23.87
N LEU A 120 5.82 2.68 23.12
CA LEU A 120 5.66 4.03 23.68
C LEU A 120 4.28 4.20 24.33
N GLU A 121 3.22 3.82 23.64
CA GLU A 121 1.85 3.91 24.17
C GLU A 121 1.66 3.04 25.42
N ARG A 122 2.19 1.80 25.43
CA ARG A 122 2.17 0.96 26.64
C ARG A 122 2.93 1.60 27.80
N ARG A 123 4.08 2.24 27.54
CA ARG A 123 4.85 2.97 28.57
C ARG A 123 4.11 4.20 29.10
N LEU A 124 3.35 4.89 28.26
CA LEU A 124 2.55 6.04 28.66
C LEU A 124 1.33 5.60 29.49
N LEU A 125 0.62 4.55 29.06
CA LEU A 125 -0.52 3.99 29.80
C LEU A 125 -0.11 3.39 31.15
N GLY A 126 1.04 2.71 31.23
CA GLY A 126 1.57 2.17 32.49
C GLY A 126 2.11 3.24 33.47
N LYS A 127 2.16 4.51 33.06
CA LYS A 127 2.54 5.67 33.90
C LYS A 127 1.33 6.50 34.34
N VAL A 128 0.12 6.14 33.92
CA VAL A 128 -1.12 6.75 34.43
C VAL A 128 -1.35 6.14 35.83
N PRO A 129 -1.33 6.95 36.91
CA PRO A 129 -1.48 6.46 38.28
C PRO A 129 -2.86 5.83 38.53
#